data_AF-A0A921CJQ2-F1
#
_entry.id   AF-A0A921CJQ2-F1
#
_cell.length_a   1.000
_cell.length_b   1.000
_cell.length_c   1.000
_cell.angle_alpha   90.00
_cell.angle_beta   90.00
_cell.angle_gamma   90.00
#
_symmetry.space_group_name_H-M   'P 1'
#
loop_
_entity.id
_entity.type
_entity.pdbx_description
1 polymer ?
#
loop_
_entity_poly.entity_id
_entity_poly.type
_entity_poly.pdbx_seq_one_letter_code
_entity_poly.pdbx_strand_id
1 'polypeptide(L)' 'MNVYLEIEAEKCTGCRICENFCSFHHEGAIWPERARIRVVAQGDDGPFAPNVCR' A
#
# COMPACT_ATOMS: atom_id res chain seq x y z
N MET A 1 -16.42 6.39 17.31
CA MET A 1 -15.10 6.98 16.98
C MET A 1 -14.85 6.71 15.52
N ASN A 2 -14.70 7.76 14.72
CA ASN A 2 -14.36 7.61 13.31
C ASN A 2 -12.85 7.62 13.18
N VAL A 3 -12.30 6.67 12.43
CA VAL A 3 -10.88 6.62 12.08
C VAL A 3 -10.76 7.10 10.63
N TYR A 4 -9.84 8.04 10.40
CA TYR A 4 -9.56 8.59 9.07
C TYR A 4 -8.11 8.29 8.71
N LEU A 5 -7.88 7.93 7.45
CA LEU A 5 -6.54 7.71 6.88
C LEU A 5 -6.30 8.76 5.79
N GLU A 6 -5.31 9.62 6.01
CA GLU A 6 -4.88 10.63 5.05
C GLU A 6 -3.66 10.13 4.27
N ILE A 7 -3.63 10.38 2.95
CA ILE A 7 -2.62 9.84 2.04
C ILE A 7 -2.10 10.98 1.15
N GLU A 8 -0.82 11.33 1.32
CA GLU A 8 -0.06 12.22 0.43
C GLU A 8 0.63 11.39 -0.67
N ALA A 9 -0.09 11.11 -1.76
CA ALA A 9 0.36 10.17 -2.80
C ALA A 9 1.67 10.63 -3.49
N GLU A 10 1.88 11.93 -3.61
CA GLU A 10 3.08 12.55 -4.18
C GLU A 10 4.38 12.22 -3.43
N LYS A 11 4.29 11.78 -2.16
CA LYS A 11 5.44 11.32 -1.37
C LYS A 11 5.73 9.83 -1.52
N CYS A 12 4.87 9.08 -2.21
CA CYS A 12 5.05 7.65 -2.39
C CYS A 12 6.23 7.36 -3.33
N THR A 13 7.19 6.58 -2.86
CA THR A 13 8.39 6.18 -3.64
C THR A 13 8.25 4.83 -4.33
N GLY A 14 7.10 4.17 -4.22
CA GLY A 14 6.90 2.85 -4.81
C GLY A 14 7.52 1.69 -4.02
N CYS A 15 7.97 1.90 -2.76
CA CYS A 15 8.73 0.89 -2.00
C CYS A 15 7.95 -0.37 -1.59
N ARG A 16 6.61 -0.38 -1.70
CA ARG A 16 5.71 -1.51 -1.39
C ARG A 16 5.82 -2.09 0.04
N ILE A 17 6.50 -1.42 0.97
CA ILE A 17 6.57 -1.86 2.38
C ILE A 17 5.18 -1.94 3.02
N CYS A 18 4.26 -1.06 2.62
CA CYS A 18 2.88 -1.10 3.10
C CYS A 18 2.12 -2.38 2.68
N GLU A 19 2.38 -2.90 1.47
CA GLU A 19 1.82 -4.18 0.99
C GLU A 19 2.38 -5.35 1.82
N ASN A 20 3.70 -5.34 2.04
CA ASN A 20 4.39 -6.34 2.86
C ASN A 20 3.83 -6.36 4.29
N PHE A 21 3.72 -5.20 4.93
CA PHE A 21 3.23 -5.11 6.31
C PHE A 21 1.76 -5.52 6.43
N CYS A 22 0.91 -5.09 5.50
CA CYS A 22 -0.51 -5.44 5.50
C CYS A 22 -0.72 -6.96 5.37
N SER A 23 -0.03 -7.60 4.41
CA SER A 23 -0.09 -9.06 4.24
C SER A 23 0.50 -9.79 5.44
N PHE A 24 1.66 -9.35 5.95
CA PHE A 24 2.25 -9.94 7.15
C PHE A 24 1.30 -9.89 8.36
N HIS A 25 0.67 -8.74 8.59
CA HIS A 25 -0.26 -8.57 9.70
C HIS A 25 -1.51 -9.45 9.59
N HIS A 26 -2.05 -9.66 8.38
CA HIS A 26 -3.31 -10.38 8.18
C HIS A 26 -3.15 -11.88 7.88
N GLU A 27 -2.08 -12.25 7.19
CA GLU A 27 -1.84 -13.62 6.72
C GLU A 27 -0.76 -14.33 7.53
N GLY A 28 0.00 -13.61 8.38
CA GLY A 28 1.13 -14.16 9.13
C GLY A 28 2.39 -14.40 8.29
N ALA A 29 2.39 -14.00 7.02
CA ALA A 29 3.50 -14.13 6.08
C ALA A 29 3.54 -12.93 5.12
N ILE A 30 4.72 -12.61 4.60
CA ILE A 30 4.87 -11.60 3.55
C ILE A 30 4.35 -12.21 2.24
N TRP A 31 3.10 -11.89 1.91
CA TRP A 31 2.43 -12.29 0.67
C TRP A 31 1.75 -11.07 0.05
N PRO A 32 2.49 -10.22 -0.69
CA PRO A 32 2.00 -8.95 -1.19
C PRO A 32 0.71 -9.07 -2.01
N GLU A 33 0.51 -10.19 -2.69
CA GLU A 33 -0.71 -10.47 -3.45
C GLU A 33 -2.00 -10.52 -2.59
N ARG A 34 -1.89 -10.81 -1.30
CA ARG A 34 -3.00 -10.82 -0.34
C ARG A 34 -3.12 -9.53 0.47
N ALA A 35 -2.26 -8.54 0.22
CA ALA A 35 -2.35 -7.25 0.87
C ALA A 35 -3.66 -6.53 0.49
N ARG A 36 -4.28 -5.88 1.48
CA ARG A 36 -5.51 -5.09 1.33
C ARG A 36 -5.24 -3.64 0.90
N ILE A 37 -3.97 -3.26 0.87
CA ILE A 37 -3.46 -2.01 0.28
C ILE A 37 -2.58 -2.36 -0.92
N ARG A 38 -2.66 -1.58 -2.00
CA ARG A 38 -1.87 -1.76 -3.21
C ARG A 38 -1.22 -0.48 -3.69
N VAL A 39 0.04 -0.55 -4.08
CA VAL A 39 0.74 0.54 -4.76
C VAL A 39 0.57 0.36 -6.25
N VAL A 40 -0.13 1.32 -6.87
CA VAL A 40 -0.29 1.43 -8.31
C VAL A 40 0.83 2.31 -8.85
N ALA A 41 1.44 1.90 -9.96
CA ALA A 41 2.47 2.65 -10.66
C ALA A 41 1.96 3.00 -12.07
N GLN A 42 2.20 4.22 -12.52
CA GLN A 42 1.90 4.62 -13.91
C GLN A 42 3.03 4.28 -14.90
N GLY A 43 4.23 3.98 -14.39
CA GLY A 43 5.40 3.55 -15.13
C GLY A 43 6.44 2.95 -14.19
N ASP A 44 7.60 2.55 -14.73
CA ASP A 44 8.66 1.90 -13.94
C ASP A 44 9.21 2.83 -12.84
N ASP A 45 9.30 4.13 -13.13
CA ASP A 45 9.75 5.17 -12.20
C ASP A 45 8.60 5.94 -11.54
N GLY A 46 7.37 5.43 -11.66
CA GLY A 46 6.16 6.04 -11.13
C GLY A 46 5.44 6.97 -12.11
N PRO A 47 4.62 7.92 -11.63
CA PRO A 47 4.27 8.16 -10.22
C PRO A 47 3.58 6.96 -9.55
N PHE A 48 3.70 6.90 -8.22
CA PHE A 48 3.16 5.83 -7.39
C PHE A 48 2.01 6.35 -6.51
N ALA A 49 0.96 5.56 -6.34
CA ALA A 49 -0.16 5.90 -5.47
C ALA A 49 -0.64 4.69 -4.67
N PRO A 50 -0.82 4.80 -3.34
CA PRO A 50 -1.45 3.76 -2.55
C PRO A 50 -2.98 3.77 -2.75
N ASN A 51 -3.52 2.63 -3.15
CA ASN A 51 -4.94 2.30 -3.10
C ASN A 51 -5.20 1.48 -1.84
N VAL A 52 -5.94 2.06 -0.88
CA VAL A 52 -6.21 1.49 0.45
C VAL A 52 -7.57 0.82 0.50
N CYS A 53 -7.72 -0.18 1.38
CA CYS A 53 -9.03 -0.75 1.69
C CYS A 53 -9.93 0.30 2.34
N ARG A 54 -11.18 0.39 1.88
CA ARG A 54 -12.25 1.21 2.48
C ARG A 54 -13.25 0.33 3.21
#